data_AF-A0A4Q1ETE2-F1
#
_entry.id   AF-A0A4Q1ETE2-F1
#
_cell.length_a   1.000
_cell.length_b   1.000
_cell.length_c   1.000
_cell.angle_alpha   90.00
_cell.angle_beta   90.00
_cell.angle_gamma   90.00
#
_symmetry.space_group_name_H-M   'P 1'
#
loop_
_entity.id
_entity.type
_entity.pdbx_description
1 polymer ?
#
loop_
_entity_poly.entity_id
_entity_poly.type
_entity_poly.pdbx_seq_one_letter_code
_entity_poly.pdbx_strand_id
1 'polypeptide(L)'
;MIIKYRKTGKENLFFIIGYLLFSLIDIFCYFYFKLTSLPTDIFYVIGFLMIVFFLYLLYYYQLLYVPLLKKMQIIILILFVLNIAFMFYTEDDLLHHFSFNMLYVDILLLLFSIILFLYQTFNSDKILGINNYLPFWISVALLIFLSEVFRFCFSELRFQKVFISSFYLC
;
A
#
# COMPACT_ATOMS: atom_id res chain seq x y z
N MET A 1 1.05 13.36 32.38
CA MET A 1 1.78 13.22 31.09
C MET A 1 1.76 11.81 30.50
N ILE A 2 1.68 10.72 31.28
CA ILE A 2 1.73 9.33 30.79
C ILE A 2 0.55 8.93 29.86
N ILE A 3 -0.64 9.52 30.05
CA ILE A 3 -1.85 9.16 29.29
C ILE A 3 -1.79 9.63 27.82
N LYS A 4 -1.10 10.74 27.52
CA LYS A 4 -0.96 11.26 26.15
C LYS A 4 -0.05 10.37 25.30
N TYR A 5 1.04 9.84 25.87
CA TYR A 5 1.99 8.95 25.17
C TYR A 5 1.32 7.64 24.72
N ARG A 6 0.37 7.12 25.53
CA ARG A 6 -0.40 5.91 25.21
C ARG A 6 -1.38 6.07 24.04
N LYS A 7 -1.89 7.28 23.79
CA LYS A 7 -2.76 7.56 22.63
C LYS A 7 -1.94 7.61 21.34
N THR A 8 -0.81 8.31 21.38
CA THR A 8 0.08 8.47 20.22
C THR A 8 0.73 7.14 19.77
N GLY A 9 0.96 6.19 20.70
CA GLY A 9 1.48 4.87 20.35
C GLY A 9 0.47 3.95 19.65
N LYS A 10 -0.84 4.11 19.91
CA LYS A 10 -1.86 3.23 19.35
C LYS A 10 -2.15 3.49 17.87
N GLU A 11 -2.10 4.76 17.46
CA GLU A 11 -2.41 5.18 16.09
C GLU A 11 -1.41 4.63 15.06
N ASN A 12 -0.16 4.36 15.49
CA ASN A 12 0.90 3.83 14.63
C ASN A 12 0.98 2.30 14.63
N LEU A 13 0.16 1.60 15.42
CA LEU A 13 0.22 0.14 15.53
C LEU A 13 -0.01 -0.56 14.19
N PHE A 14 -0.96 -0.08 13.39
CA PHE A 14 -1.26 -0.68 12.08
C PHE A 14 -0.09 -0.57 11.12
N PHE A 15 0.64 0.55 11.14
CA PHE A 15 1.85 0.69 10.34
C PHE A 15 2.95 -0.26 10.81
N ILE A 16 3.20 -0.34 12.13
CA ILE A 16 4.23 -1.21 12.70
C ILE A 16 3.93 -2.68 12.40
N ILE A 17 2.67 -3.10 12.58
CA ILE A 17 2.23 -4.47 12.26
C ILE A 17 2.37 -4.74 10.77
N GLY A 18 1.95 -3.82 9.90
CA GLY A 18 2.08 -3.95 8.46
C GLY A 18 3.54 -4.07 8.01
N TYR A 19 4.42 -3.25 8.57
CA TYR A 19 5.87 -3.31 8.29
C TYR A 19 6.50 -4.62 8.75
N LEU A 20 6.23 -5.06 9.98
CA LEU A 20 6.73 -6.33 10.49
C LEU A 20 6.23 -7.51 9.65
N LEU A 21 4.94 -7.51 9.31
CA LEU A 21 4.32 -8.56 8.50
C LEU A 21 4.92 -8.59 7.10
N PHE A 22 5.15 -7.42 6.47
CA PHE A 22 5.85 -7.33 5.20
C PHE A 22 7.26 -7.91 5.26
N SER A 23 8.07 -7.51 6.25
CA SER A 23 9.43 -8.04 6.41
C SER A 23 9.45 -9.55 6.67
N LEU A 24 8.50 -10.06 7.45
CA LEU A 24 8.39 -11.51 7.71
C LEU A 24 8.00 -12.30 6.47
N ILE A 25 7.06 -11.80 5.67
CA ILE A 25 6.69 -12.42 4.39
C ILE A 25 7.90 -12.45 3.47
N ASP A 26 8.63 -11.34 3.36
CA ASP A 26 9.78 -11.23 2.44
C ASP A 26 10.91 -12.21 2.82
N ILE A 27 11.24 -12.28 4.13
CA ILE A 27 12.21 -13.24 4.66
C ILE A 27 11.71 -14.69 4.43
N PHE A 28 10.44 -14.95 4.71
CA PHE A 28 9.84 -16.27 4.51
C PHE A 28 9.91 -16.71 3.05
N CYS A 29 9.51 -15.84 2.11
CA CYS A 29 9.56 -16.11 0.68
C CYS A 29 10.98 -16.39 0.20
N TYR A 30 11.97 -15.63 0.67
CA TYR A 30 13.37 -15.87 0.35
C TYR A 30 13.83 -17.29 0.74
N PHE A 31 13.58 -17.69 1.99
CA PHE A 31 13.98 -19.02 2.47
C PHE A 31 13.15 -20.14 1.83
N TYR A 32 11.84 -19.92 1.64
CA TYR A 32 10.96 -20.88 0.98
C TYR A 32 11.42 -21.18 -0.44
N PHE A 33 11.69 -20.13 -1.25
CA PHE A 33 12.19 -20.29 -2.61
C PHE A 33 13.54 -21.00 -2.63
N LYS A 34 14.47 -20.61 -1.73
CA LYS A 34 15.79 -21.23 -1.65
C LYS A 34 15.72 -22.74 -1.32
N LEU A 35 14.75 -23.17 -0.53
CA LEU A 35 14.60 -24.56 -0.11
C LEU A 35 13.78 -25.41 -1.08
N THR A 36 12.78 -24.83 -1.72
CA THR A 36 11.78 -25.59 -2.52
C THR A 36 11.89 -25.33 -4.02
N SER A 37 12.50 -24.22 -4.44
CA SER A 37 12.49 -23.72 -5.83
C SER A 37 11.08 -23.55 -6.41
N LEU A 38 10.05 -23.50 -5.56
CA LEU A 38 8.66 -23.28 -5.96
C LEU A 38 8.34 -21.77 -5.98
N PRO A 39 7.41 -21.35 -6.86
CA PRO A 39 6.98 -19.96 -6.92
C PRO A 39 6.39 -19.49 -5.59
N THR A 40 6.66 -18.23 -5.23
CA THR A 40 6.20 -17.58 -4.00
C THR A 40 5.06 -16.60 -4.24
N ASP A 41 4.50 -16.55 -5.44
CA ASP A 41 3.51 -15.56 -5.87
C ASP A 41 2.28 -15.53 -4.96
N ILE A 42 1.79 -16.70 -4.55
CA ILE A 42 0.64 -16.84 -3.63
C ILE A 42 0.86 -16.07 -2.32
N PHE A 43 2.08 -16.16 -1.77
CA PHE A 43 2.42 -15.50 -0.50
C PHE A 43 2.51 -13.98 -0.67
N TYR A 44 3.01 -13.50 -1.80
CA TYR A 44 3.04 -12.06 -2.09
C TYR A 44 1.64 -11.52 -2.41
N VAL A 45 0.81 -12.24 -3.15
CA VAL A 45 -0.55 -11.80 -3.47
C VAL A 45 -1.41 -11.71 -2.20
N ILE A 46 -1.47 -12.78 -1.41
CA ILE A 46 -2.30 -12.79 -0.19
C ILE A 46 -1.67 -11.92 0.89
N GLY A 47 -0.39 -12.14 1.16
CA GLY A 47 0.30 -11.49 2.27
C GLY A 47 0.54 -10.01 2.01
N PHE A 48 1.15 -9.67 0.88
CA PHE A 48 1.54 -8.29 0.59
C PHE A 48 0.40 -7.49 -0.06
N LEU A 49 -0.17 -7.95 -1.19
CA LEU A 49 -1.20 -7.16 -1.90
C LEU A 49 -2.50 -7.05 -1.12
N MET A 50 -2.96 -8.11 -0.46
CA MET A 50 -4.23 -8.04 0.29
C MET A 50 -4.04 -7.53 1.72
N ILE A 51 -3.18 -8.19 2.52
CA ILE A 51 -3.13 -7.92 3.96
C ILE A 51 -2.32 -6.65 4.29
N VAL A 52 -1.09 -6.51 3.78
CA VAL A 52 -0.22 -5.37 4.11
C VAL A 52 -0.81 -4.05 3.60
N PHE A 53 -1.27 -3.99 2.35
CA PHE A 53 -1.92 -2.79 1.81
C PHE A 53 -3.16 -2.40 2.61
N PHE A 54 -4.00 -3.36 2.98
CA PHE A 54 -5.17 -3.09 3.82
C PHE A 54 -4.78 -2.49 5.18
N LEU A 55 -3.73 -3.01 5.83
CA LEU A 55 -3.22 -2.46 7.08
C LEU A 55 -2.73 -1.01 6.91
N TYR A 56 -2.06 -0.69 5.80
CA TYR A 56 -1.64 0.69 5.52
C TYR A 56 -2.83 1.63 5.25
N LEU A 57 -3.87 1.18 4.55
CA LEU A 57 -5.10 1.98 4.38
C LEU A 57 -5.82 2.21 5.71
N LEU A 58 -5.87 1.20 6.59
CA LEU A 58 -6.41 1.33 7.95
C LEU A 58 -5.59 2.29 8.81
N TYR A 59 -4.26 2.27 8.68
CA TYR A 59 -3.40 3.22 9.35
C TYR A 59 -3.78 4.67 9.01
N TYR A 60 -3.94 5.01 7.74
CA TYR A 60 -4.38 6.35 7.33
C TYR A 60 -5.79 6.70 7.79
N TYR A 61 -6.71 5.72 7.86
CA TYR A 61 -8.04 5.93 8.44
C TYR A 61 -8.02 6.36 9.91
N GLN A 62 -7.06 5.86 10.69
CA GLN A 62 -6.93 6.24 12.09
C GLN A 62 -6.32 7.63 12.28
N LEU A 63 -5.42 8.04 11.39
CA LEU A 63 -4.79 9.36 11.41
C LEU A 63 -5.74 10.50 11.03
N LEU A 64 -6.79 10.20 10.27
CA LEU A 64 -7.78 11.21 9.87
C LEU A 64 -8.78 11.49 10.99
N TYR A 65 -8.81 12.75 11.44
CA TYR A 65 -9.75 13.26 12.44
C TYR A 65 -10.84 14.14 11.84
N VAL A 66 -10.61 14.75 10.66
CA VAL A 66 -11.63 15.55 9.98
C VAL A 66 -12.70 14.61 9.43
N PRO A 67 -13.98 14.80 9.80
CA PRO A 67 -15.05 13.84 9.47
C PRO A 67 -15.28 13.69 7.97
N LEU A 68 -15.09 14.77 7.19
CA LEU A 68 -15.22 14.73 5.73
C LEU A 68 -14.12 13.86 5.10
N LEU A 69 -12.85 14.10 5.46
CA LEU A 69 -11.73 13.31 4.94
C LEU A 69 -11.80 11.85 5.39
N LYS A 70 -12.29 11.61 6.60
CA LYS A 70 -12.52 10.25 7.12
C LYS A 70 -13.57 9.48 6.31
N LYS A 71 -14.64 10.14 5.84
CA LYS A 71 -15.61 9.55 4.90
C LYS A 71 -14.95 9.22 3.56
N MET A 72 -14.10 10.09 3.03
CA MET A 72 -13.36 9.81 1.79
C MET A 72 -12.43 8.60 1.96
N GLN A 73 -11.77 8.45 3.11
CA GLN A 73 -10.94 7.29 3.40
C GLN A 73 -11.75 5.99 3.53
N ILE A 74 -12.98 6.04 4.04
CA ILE A 74 -13.89 4.88 4.03
C ILE A 74 -14.21 4.48 2.59
N ILE A 75 -14.45 5.44 1.70
CA ILE A 75 -14.68 5.16 0.27
C ILE A 75 -13.44 4.46 -0.32
N ILE A 76 -12.22 4.91 0.00
CA ILE A 76 -10.98 4.26 -0.45
C ILE A 76 -10.90 2.81 0.05
N LEU A 77 -11.23 2.55 1.32
CA LEU A 77 -11.27 1.18 1.87
C LEU A 77 -12.30 0.30 1.16
N ILE A 78 -13.48 0.83 0.85
CA ILE A 78 -14.50 0.10 0.09
C ILE A 78 -14.00 -0.20 -1.32
N LEU A 79 -13.39 0.78 -2.00
CA LEU A 79 -12.82 0.61 -3.33
C LEU A 79 -11.71 -0.45 -3.34
N PHE A 80 -10.89 -0.53 -2.30
CA PHE A 80 -9.89 -1.59 -2.15
C PHE A 80 -10.51 -2.98 -2.09
N VAL A 81 -11.54 -3.16 -1.25
CA VAL A 81 -12.25 -4.46 -1.14
C VAL A 81 -12.94 -4.81 -2.46
N LEU A 82 -13.57 -3.83 -3.12
CA LEU A 82 -14.17 -4.03 -4.44
C LEU A 82 -13.12 -4.35 -5.50
N ASN A 83 -11.92 -3.77 -5.44
CA ASN A 83 -10.83 -4.09 -6.36
C ASN A 83 -10.41 -5.56 -6.20
N ILE A 84 -10.20 -6.03 -4.97
CA ILE A 84 -9.90 -7.44 -4.70
C ILE A 84 -11.01 -8.34 -5.26
N ALA A 85 -12.28 -8.03 -4.97
CA ALA A 85 -13.40 -8.83 -5.44
C ALA A 85 -13.52 -8.86 -6.97
N PHE A 86 -13.32 -7.71 -7.63
CA PHE A 86 -13.32 -7.59 -9.07
C PHE A 86 -12.18 -8.39 -9.71
N MET A 87 -10.99 -8.31 -9.13
CA MET A 87 -9.84 -9.08 -9.58
C MET A 87 -10.14 -10.57 -9.49
N PHE A 88 -10.60 -11.08 -8.34
CA PHE A 88 -10.95 -12.50 -8.17
C PHE A 88 -12.02 -12.99 -9.16
N TYR A 89 -12.89 -12.10 -9.63
CA TYR A 89 -13.90 -12.43 -10.64
C TYR A 89 -13.34 -12.44 -12.07
N THR A 90 -12.28 -11.67 -12.34
CA THR A 90 -11.78 -11.42 -13.71
C THR A 90 -10.57 -12.28 -14.06
N GLU A 91 -9.70 -12.60 -13.11
CA GLU A 91 -8.51 -13.44 -13.33
C GLU A 91 -8.70 -14.82 -12.69
N ASP A 92 -8.68 -15.87 -13.53
CA ASP A 92 -8.88 -17.25 -13.10
C ASP A 92 -7.76 -17.80 -12.19
N ASP A 93 -6.56 -17.17 -12.19
CA ASP A 93 -5.36 -17.66 -11.50
C ASP A 93 -4.60 -16.58 -10.70
N LEU A 94 -5.34 -15.63 -10.11
CA LEU A 94 -4.81 -14.50 -9.34
C LEU A 94 -3.83 -14.85 -8.22
N LEU A 95 -4.01 -16.03 -7.61
CA LEU A 95 -3.13 -16.45 -6.52
C LEU A 95 -1.80 -16.97 -7.06
N HIS A 96 -1.77 -17.52 -8.27
CA HIS A 96 -0.57 -18.10 -8.88
C HIS A 96 0.21 -17.10 -9.74
N HIS A 97 -0.37 -15.93 -10.03
CA HIS A 97 0.29 -14.86 -10.77
C HIS A 97 0.19 -13.51 -10.06
N PHE A 98 1.33 -12.87 -9.85
CA PHE A 98 1.38 -11.52 -9.32
C PHE A 98 0.84 -10.50 -10.34
N SER A 99 -0.35 -9.95 -10.09
CA SER A 99 -0.98 -8.97 -10.99
C SER A 99 -0.42 -7.57 -10.76
N PHE A 100 0.36 -7.07 -11.72
CA PHE A 100 0.86 -5.68 -11.73
C PHE A 100 -0.28 -4.65 -11.78
N ASN A 101 -1.41 -5.00 -12.38
CA ASN A 101 -2.58 -4.13 -12.42
C ASN A 101 -3.18 -3.95 -11.01
N MET A 102 -3.26 -5.02 -10.23
CA MET A 102 -3.70 -4.96 -8.84
C MET A 102 -2.76 -4.08 -8.01
N LEU A 103 -1.45 -4.35 -8.08
CA LEU A 103 -0.43 -3.54 -7.40
C LEU A 103 -0.56 -2.05 -7.77
N TYR A 104 -0.78 -1.73 -9.06
CA TYR A 104 -0.92 -0.36 -9.52
C TYR A 104 -2.13 0.36 -8.90
N VAL A 105 -3.28 -0.30 -8.87
CA VAL A 105 -4.49 0.27 -8.24
C VAL A 105 -4.28 0.45 -6.74
N ASP A 106 -3.69 -0.52 -6.06
CA ASP A 106 -3.40 -0.45 -4.63
C ASP A 106 -2.46 0.71 -4.28
N ILE A 107 -1.41 0.92 -5.09
CA ILE A 107 -0.50 2.07 -4.98
C ILE A 107 -1.28 3.39 -5.14
N LEU A 108 -2.19 3.49 -6.11
CA LEU A 108 -3.00 4.69 -6.30
C LEU A 108 -3.92 4.95 -5.10
N LEU A 109 -4.59 3.92 -4.60
CA LEU A 109 -5.46 4.05 -3.42
C LEU A 109 -4.67 4.52 -2.20
N LEU A 110 -3.49 3.95 -1.95
CA LEU A 110 -2.61 4.34 -0.87
C LEU A 110 -2.09 5.78 -1.05
N LEU A 111 -1.74 6.17 -2.28
CA LEU A 111 -1.32 7.54 -2.60
C LEU A 111 -2.42 8.56 -2.27
N PHE A 112 -3.68 8.26 -2.64
CA PHE A 112 -4.81 9.10 -2.28
C PHE A 112 -4.98 9.22 -0.76
N SER A 113 -4.81 8.13 -0.01
CA SER A 113 -4.83 8.17 1.45
C SER A 113 -3.75 9.07 2.04
N ILE A 114 -2.53 9.01 1.50
CA ILE A 114 -1.42 9.89 1.89
C ILE A 114 -1.78 11.36 1.63
N ILE A 115 -2.32 11.66 0.44
CA ILE A 115 -2.71 13.03 0.07
C ILE A 115 -3.80 13.56 1.02
N LEU A 116 -4.81 12.76 1.36
CA LEU A 116 -5.85 13.16 2.32
C LEU A 116 -5.24 13.50 3.69
N PHE A 117 -4.29 12.69 4.15
CA PHE A 117 -3.59 12.93 5.40
C PHE A 117 -2.74 14.20 5.37
N LEU A 118 -1.97 14.43 4.30
CA LEU A 118 -1.17 15.63 4.14
C LEU A 118 -2.03 16.88 4.02
N TYR A 119 -3.14 16.82 3.27
CA TYR A 119 -4.11 17.90 3.16
C TYR A 119 -4.67 18.29 4.54
N GLN A 120 -5.08 17.30 5.35
CA GLN A 120 -5.50 17.55 6.72
C GLN A 120 -4.41 18.21 7.56
N THR A 121 -3.17 17.72 7.41
CA THR A 121 -2.02 18.16 8.21
C THR A 121 -1.63 19.59 7.90
N PHE A 122 -1.56 19.96 6.62
CA PHE A 122 -1.18 21.31 6.18
C PHE A 122 -2.29 22.34 6.30
N ASN A 123 -3.57 21.91 6.31
CA ASN A 123 -4.72 22.83 6.39
C ASN A 123 -5.28 22.96 7.82
N SER A 124 -4.55 22.52 8.84
CA SER A 124 -4.96 22.66 10.24
C SER A 124 -3.94 23.48 11.02
N ASP A 125 -4.40 24.42 11.85
CA ASP A 125 -3.57 25.19 12.79
C ASP A 125 -2.78 24.34 13.81
N LYS A 126 -2.92 23.01 13.74
CA LYS A 126 -2.22 22.01 14.55
C LYS A 126 -0.82 21.66 14.02
N ILE A 127 -0.34 22.22 12.91
CA ILE A 127 1.03 21.97 12.38
C ILE A 127 2.11 22.13 13.46
N LEU A 128 1.95 23.13 14.34
CA LEU A 128 2.88 23.43 15.45
C LEU A 128 2.65 22.60 16.73
N GLY A 129 1.60 21.77 16.77
CA GLY A 129 1.20 20.96 17.94
C GLY A 129 1.34 19.45 17.75
N ILE A 130 1.89 18.99 16.62
CA ILE A 130 2.20 17.58 16.40
C ILE A 130 3.46 17.25 17.22
N ASN A 131 3.28 16.84 18.47
CA ASN A 131 4.38 16.32 19.31
C ASN A 131 5.02 15.03 18.73
N ASN A 132 4.50 14.48 17.64
CA ASN A 132 5.02 13.26 17.01
C ASN A 132 5.01 13.37 15.48
N TYR A 133 6.11 13.82 14.89
CA TYR A 133 6.29 13.94 13.43
C TYR A 133 6.34 12.59 12.69
N LEU A 134 6.27 11.47 13.41
CA LEU A 134 6.40 10.13 12.86
C LEU A 134 5.41 9.82 11.71
N PRO A 135 4.09 10.14 11.79
CA PRO A 135 3.17 9.85 10.68
C PRO A 135 3.47 10.66 9.42
N PHE A 136 4.01 11.87 9.58
CA PHE A 136 4.48 12.69 8.47
C PHE A 136 5.70 12.04 7.80
N TRP A 137 6.72 11.67 8.56
CA TRP A 137 7.91 11.01 8.02
C TRP A 137 7.62 9.65 7.38
N ILE A 138 6.69 8.87 7.95
CA ILE A 138 6.19 7.63 7.35
C ILE A 138 5.57 7.91 5.98
N SER A 139 4.75 8.95 5.87
CA SER A 139 4.12 9.33 4.61
C SER A 139 5.15 9.75 3.56
N VAL A 140 6.17 10.52 3.94
CA VAL A 140 7.28 10.89 3.04
C VAL A 140 8.06 9.66 2.59
N ALA A 141 8.41 8.76 3.52
CA ALA A 141 9.14 7.53 3.19
C ALA A 141 8.33 6.62 2.24
N LEU A 142 7.03 6.46 2.49
CA LEU A 142 6.13 5.73 1.60
C LEU A 142 6.03 6.39 0.23
N LEU A 143 5.95 7.71 0.13
CA LEU A 143 5.94 8.40 -1.17
C LEU A 143 7.21 8.14 -1.98
N ILE A 144 8.38 8.18 -1.34
CA ILE A 144 9.67 7.86 -1.99
C ILE A 144 9.64 6.41 -2.48
N PHE A 145 9.27 5.47 -1.61
CA PHE A 145 9.18 4.05 -1.95
C PHE A 145 8.21 3.80 -3.12
N LEU A 146 7.00 4.37 -3.06
CA LEU A 146 5.98 4.23 -4.09
C LEU A 146 6.43 4.86 -5.41
N SER A 147 7.21 5.95 -5.39
CA SER A 147 7.72 6.58 -6.61
C SER A 147 8.72 5.68 -7.36
N GLU A 148 9.57 4.95 -6.63
CA GLU A 148 10.49 3.98 -7.22
C GLU A 148 9.75 2.76 -7.78
N VAL A 149 8.78 2.23 -7.03
CA VAL A 149 7.94 1.10 -7.49
C VAL A 149 7.11 1.51 -8.71
N PHE A 150 6.53 2.72 -8.72
CA PHE A 150 5.79 3.24 -9.86
C PHE A 150 6.69 3.38 -11.09
N ARG A 151 7.91 3.89 -10.92
CA ARG A 151 8.89 3.98 -12.01
C ARG A 151 9.22 2.61 -12.59
N PHE A 152 9.39 1.60 -11.72
CA PHE A 152 9.64 0.21 -12.11
C PHE A 152 8.45 -0.40 -12.88
N CYS A 153 7.22 -0.29 -12.36
CA CYS A 153 6.01 -0.73 -13.06
C CYS A 153 5.85 -0.03 -14.43
N PHE A 154 6.14 1.27 -14.50
CA PHE A 154 6.03 2.03 -15.73
C PHE A 154 7.11 1.64 -16.76
N SER A 155 8.32 1.28 -16.34
CA SER A 155 9.33 0.74 -17.27
C SER A 155 8.91 -0.60 -17.86
N GLU A 156 8.32 -1.50 -17.07
CA GLU A 156 7.89 -2.82 -17.55
C GLU A 156 6.73 -2.71 -18.55
N LEU A 157 5.76 -1.82 -18.28
CA LEU A 157 4.67 -1.49 -19.22
C LEU A 157 5.20 -0.89 -20.53
N ARG A 158 6.32 -0.14 -20.49
CA ARG A 158 6.97 0.40 -21.69
C ARG A 158 7.66 -0.71 -22.49
N PHE A 159 8.28 -1.68 -21.83
CA PHE A 159 8.89 -2.85 -22.47
C PHE A 159 7.84 -3.72 -23.15
N GLN A 160 6.69 -3.98 -22.52
CA GLN A 160 5.57 -4.69 -23.15
C GLN A 160 5.04 -3.97 -24.40
N LYS A 161 4.89 -2.63 -24.37
CA LYS A 161 4.42 -1.85 -25.53
C LYS A 161 5.42 -1.81 -26.69
N VAL A 162 6.73 -1.74 -26.41
CA VAL A 162 7.77 -1.78 -27.45
C VAL A 162 7.82 -3.15 -28.14
N PHE A 163 7.63 -4.24 -27.39
CA PHE A 163 7.57 -5.59 -27.96
C PHE A 163 6.33 -5.80 -28.85
N ILE A 164 5.16 -5.29 -28.44
CA ILE A 164 3.93 -5.39 -29.24
C ILE A 164 4.04 -4.53 -30.51
N SER A 165 4.65 -3.34 -30.46
CA SER A 165 4.86 -2.52 -31.67
C SER A 165 5.85 -3.12 -32.68
N SER A 166 6.75 -4.00 -32.23
CA SER A 166 7.74 -4.67 -33.09
C SER A 166 7.19 -5.94 -33.75
N PHE A 167 6.06 -6.48 -33.27
CA PHE A 167 5.42 -7.69 -33.82
C PHE A 167 4.26 -7.40 -34.80
N TYR A 168 3.80 -6.14 -34.92
CA TYR A 168 2.80 -5.73 -35.92
C TYR A 168 3.40 -5.06 -37.18
N LEU A 169 4.71 -5.13 -37.35
CA LEU A 169 5.45 -4.57 -38.49
C LEU A 169 6.34 -5.59 -39.23
N CYS A 170 6.12 -6.89 -39.00
CA CYS A 170 6.77 -7.96 -39.76
C CYS A 170 5.75 -8.97 -40.27
#